data_AF-A0A091EVH0-F1
#
_entry.id   AF-A0A091EVH0-F1
#
_cell.length_a   1.000
_cell.length_b   1.000
_cell.length_c   1.000
_cell.angle_alpha   90.00
_cell.angle_beta   90.00
_cell.angle_gamma   90.00
#
_symmetry.space_group_name_H-M   'P 1'
#
loop_
_entity.id
_entity.type
_entity.pdbx_description
1 polymer ?
#
loop_
_entity_poly.entity_id
_entity_poly.type
_entity_poly.pdbx_seq_one_letter_code
_entity_poly.pdbx_strand_id
1 'polypeptide(L)'
;MPESAVRPGQLCCVMISQWWYRVVIHRVINDQEVEVFCADYGQLQIVQRSQLRFLKWCYSKLPAQAIPCSLAWVKPVEGTWSSAAVLLFKDLCRFKELVGIVDEYVNGILYLFLCDTSTKDDVYFHSVLSDMGYADVCGENIPSQEFEELNPLALYIQPSGKQGKAEVVEPDLRFQQE
;
A
#
# COMPACT_ATOMS: atom_id res chain seq x y z
N MET A 1 -21.51 -8.91 -1.08
CA MET A 1 -20.54 -10.00 -1.35
C MET A 1 -20.97 -11.17 -0.45
N PRO A 2 -20.95 -12.44 -0.90
CA PRO A 2 -21.26 -13.56 -0.01
C PRO A 2 -20.24 -13.62 1.13
N GLU A 3 -20.68 -14.05 2.30
CA GLU A 3 -19.87 -14.09 3.53
C GLU A 3 -18.57 -14.90 3.36
N SER A 4 -18.64 -16.01 2.62
CA SER A 4 -17.48 -16.86 2.31
C SER A 4 -16.38 -16.16 1.51
N ALA A 5 -16.68 -15.05 0.84
CA ALA A 5 -15.71 -14.25 0.11
C ALA A 5 -15.08 -13.13 0.96
N VAL A 6 -15.62 -12.84 2.15
CA VAL A 6 -15.09 -11.80 3.04
C VAL A 6 -13.98 -12.41 3.90
N ARG A 7 -12.75 -12.40 3.36
CA ARG A 7 -11.56 -12.99 4.00
C ARG A 7 -10.29 -12.17 3.71
N PRO A 8 -9.26 -12.24 4.58
CA PRO A 8 -7.97 -11.60 4.33
C PRO A 8 -7.41 -11.89 2.93
N GLY A 9 -6.85 -10.89 2.28
CA GLY A 9 -6.27 -10.95 0.93
C GLY A 9 -7.28 -10.85 -0.22
N GLN A 10 -8.59 -10.80 0.06
CA GLN A 10 -9.59 -10.63 -1.00
C GLN A 10 -9.55 -9.21 -1.59
N LEU A 11 -9.18 -9.09 -2.87
CA LEU A 11 -9.36 -7.86 -3.64
C LEU A 11 -10.84 -7.61 -3.94
N CYS A 12 -11.32 -6.43 -3.59
CA CYS A 12 -12.70 -5.99 -3.76
C CYS A 12 -12.75 -4.46 -3.90
N CYS A 13 -13.93 -3.85 -3.76
CA CYS A 13 -14.08 -2.41 -3.71
C CYS A 13 -15.08 -1.97 -2.64
N VAL A 14 -14.93 -0.73 -2.20
CA VAL A 14 -15.80 -0.08 -1.22
C VAL A 14 -16.06 1.36 -1.66
N MET A 15 -17.24 1.88 -1.34
CA MET A 15 -17.57 3.29 -1.55
C MET A 15 -17.27 4.09 -0.28
N ILE A 16 -16.40 5.10 -0.40
CA ILE A 16 -16.04 6.02 0.68
C ILE A 16 -16.24 7.45 0.16
N SER A 17 -17.05 8.25 0.85
CA SER A 17 -17.32 9.65 0.45
C SER A 17 -17.68 9.82 -1.04
N GLN A 18 -18.58 8.97 -1.55
CA GLN A 18 -19.05 8.93 -2.95
C GLN A 18 -18.07 8.38 -4.01
N TRP A 19 -16.86 7.97 -3.64
CA TRP A 19 -15.88 7.40 -4.56
C TRP A 19 -15.68 5.91 -4.31
N TRP A 20 -15.50 5.13 -5.38
CA TRP A 20 -15.16 3.72 -5.31
C TRP A 20 -13.65 3.54 -5.25
N TYR A 21 -13.18 2.80 -4.25
CA TYR A 21 -11.76 2.49 -4.06
C TYR A 21 -11.51 1.00 -4.24
N ARG A 22 -10.37 0.65 -4.83
CA ARG A 22 -9.88 -0.73 -4.82
C ARG A 22 -9.28 -1.01 -3.46
N VAL A 23 -9.75 -2.06 -2.83
CA VAL A 23 -9.30 -2.41 -1.50
C VAL A 23 -9.03 -3.90 -1.38
N VAL A 24 -8.08 -4.24 -0.52
CA VAL A 24 -7.85 -5.61 -0.08
C VAL A 24 -8.33 -5.73 1.35
N ILE A 25 -9.09 -6.77 1.66
CA ILE A 25 -9.43 -7.07 3.06
C ILE A 25 -8.14 -7.42 3.80
N HIS A 26 -7.73 -6.60 4.75
CA HIS A 26 -6.55 -6.84 5.58
C HIS A 26 -6.88 -7.86 6.66
N ARG A 27 -7.93 -7.61 7.45
CA ARG A 27 -8.47 -8.55 8.45
C ARG A 27 -9.96 -8.37 8.68
N VAL A 28 -10.59 -9.44 9.17
CA VAL A 28 -11.98 -9.39 9.66
C VAL A 28 -11.95 -9.03 11.13
N ILE A 29 -12.66 -7.96 11.51
CA ILE A 29 -12.71 -7.49 12.90
C ILE A 29 -13.83 -8.24 13.65
N ASN A 30 -15.01 -8.29 13.04
CA ASN A 30 -16.20 -8.97 13.57
C ASN A 30 -17.18 -9.29 12.42
N ASP A 31 -18.40 -9.70 12.77
CA ASP A 31 -19.45 -10.09 11.81
C ASP A 31 -20.00 -8.93 10.97
N GLN A 32 -19.72 -7.67 11.35
CA GLN A 32 -20.19 -6.45 10.69
C GLN A 32 -19.06 -5.66 10.02
N GLU A 33 -17.84 -5.72 10.56
CA GLU A 33 -16.74 -4.82 10.19
C GLU A 33 -15.50 -5.58 9.73
N VAL A 34 -14.81 -4.97 8.77
CA VAL A 34 -13.50 -5.39 8.30
C VAL A 34 -12.56 -4.21 8.27
N GLU A 35 -11.27 -4.48 8.44
CA GLU A 35 -10.23 -3.54 8.10
C GLU A 35 -9.77 -3.82 6.67
N VAL A 36 -9.72 -2.78 5.84
CA VAL A 36 -9.33 -2.85 4.45
C VAL A 36 -8.13 -1.97 4.17
N PHE A 37 -7.23 -2.44 3.33
CA PHE A 37 -6.12 -1.66 2.79
C PHE A 37 -6.51 -1.06 1.45
N CYS A 38 -6.37 0.26 1.31
CA CYS A 38 -6.61 0.96 0.06
C CYS A 38 -5.45 0.72 -0.90
N ALA A 39 -5.65 -0.14 -1.90
CA ALA A 39 -4.58 -0.63 -2.78
C ALA A 39 -3.87 0.46 -3.59
N ASP A 40 -4.51 1.62 -3.74
CA ASP A 40 -3.99 2.74 -4.53
C ASP A 40 -3.46 3.90 -3.70
N TYR A 41 -3.72 3.91 -2.39
CA TYR A 41 -3.39 5.04 -1.53
C TYR A 41 -2.63 4.65 -0.24
N GLY A 42 -2.63 3.38 0.14
CA GLY A 42 -1.79 2.84 1.21
C GLY A 42 -2.38 2.92 2.62
N GLN A 43 -3.58 3.46 2.82
CA GLN A 43 -4.20 3.55 4.14
C GLN A 43 -4.99 2.29 4.50
N LEU A 44 -4.96 1.95 5.78
CA LEU A 44 -5.94 1.05 6.40
C LEU A 44 -7.18 1.85 6.82
N GLN A 45 -8.36 1.27 6.60
CA GLN A 45 -9.64 1.84 7.01
C GLN A 45 -10.59 0.74 7.50
N ILE A 46 -11.37 1.06 8.54
CA ILE A 46 -12.45 0.19 9.00
C ILE A 46 -13.71 0.53 8.22
N VAL A 47 -14.33 -0.48 7.61
CA VAL A 47 -15.56 -0.32 6.82
C VAL A 47 -16.57 -1.40 7.16
N GLN A 48 -17.85 -1.12 6.89
CA GLN A 48 -18.90 -2.10 7.05
C GLN A 48 -18.81 -3.16 5.94
N ARG A 49 -18.93 -4.44 6.29
CA ARG A 49 -18.96 -5.57 5.35
C ARG A 49 -20.04 -5.39 4.28
N SER A 50 -21.15 -4.78 4.67
CA SER A 50 -22.27 -4.45 3.78
C SER A 50 -21.93 -3.45 2.68
N GLN A 51 -20.83 -2.68 2.82
CA GLN A 51 -20.34 -1.74 1.81
C GLN A 51 -19.41 -2.39 0.78
N LEU A 52 -18.88 -3.58 1.07
CA LEU A 52 -17.99 -4.30 0.14
C LEU A 52 -18.74 -4.80 -1.09
N ARG A 53 -18.13 -4.60 -2.26
CA ARG A 53 -18.58 -5.16 -3.54
C ARG A 53 -17.44 -5.86 -4.23
N PHE A 54 -17.79 -6.84 -5.08
CA PHE A 54 -16.80 -7.44 -5.96
C PHE A 54 -16.24 -6.38 -6.92
N LEU A 55 -14.92 -6.36 -7.07
CA LEU A 55 -14.26 -5.57 -8.08
C LEU A 55 -14.44 -6.28 -9.43
N LYS A 56 -14.94 -5.56 -10.44
CA LYS A 56 -14.98 -6.11 -11.80
C LYS A 56 -13.56 -6.32 -12.33
N TRP A 57 -13.33 -7.43 -13.04
CA TRP A 57 -12.04 -7.80 -13.61
C TRP A 57 -11.38 -6.68 -14.45
N CYS A 58 -12.16 -5.91 -15.20
CA CYS A 58 -11.61 -4.79 -15.98
C CYS A 58 -10.91 -3.73 -15.11
N TYR A 59 -11.29 -3.58 -13.84
CA TYR A 59 -10.70 -2.65 -12.88
C TYR A 59 -9.54 -3.25 -12.06
N SER A 60 -9.27 -4.55 -12.19
CA SER A 60 -8.09 -5.19 -11.57
C SER A 60 -6.87 -5.24 -12.50
N LYS A 61 -6.99 -4.73 -13.75
CA LYS A 61 -5.90 -4.76 -14.73
C LYS A 61 -4.75 -3.83 -14.37
N LEU A 62 -5.05 -2.66 -13.81
CA LEU A 62 -4.02 -1.74 -13.32
C LEU A 62 -3.38 -2.36 -12.06
N PRO A 63 -2.04 -2.43 -11.92
CA PRO A 63 -1.43 -2.87 -10.67
C PRO A 63 -1.83 -1.96 -9.49
N ALA A 64 -1.73 -2.45 -8.25
CA ALA A 64 -1.86 -1.59 -7.07
C ALA A 64 -0.89 -0.40 -7.17
N GLN A 65 -1.36 0.81 -6.88
CA GLN A 65 -0.55 2.02 -7.03
C GLN A 65 0.16 2.44 -5.73
N ALA A 66 -0.32 1.98 -4.57
CA ALA A 66 0.39 2.16 -3.31
C ALA A 66 1.48 1.10 -3.18
N ILE A 67 2.74 1.53 -3.25
CA ILE A 67 3.91 0.68 -3.04
C ILE A 67 4.37 0.87 -1.60
N PRO A 68 4.42 -0.20 -0.79
CA PRO A 68 5.04 -0.14 0.54
C PRO A 68 6.54 0.14 0.43
N CYS A 69 6.99 1.13 1.19
CA CYS A 69 8.37 1.62 1.10
C CYS A 69 8.96 1.85 2.50
N SER A 70 10.29 1.80 2.57
CA SER A 70 11.07 2.22 3.74
C SER A 70 12.21 3.13 3.29
N LEU A 71 12.62 4.07 4.16
CA LEU A 71 13.86 4.80 3.93
C LEU A 71 15.04 3.83 4.03
N ALA A 72 15.92 3.88 3.04
CA ALA A 72 17.14 3.08 3.03
C ALA A 72 18.13 3.59 4.09
N TRP A 73 18.81 2.65 4.73
CA TRP A 73 20.02 2.89 5.53
C TRP A 73 19.83 3.81 6.74
N VAL A 74 18.62 3.87 7.28
CA VAL A 74 18.33 4.56 8.55
C VAL A 74 17.41 3.75 9.44
N LYS A 75 17.62 3.89 10.74
CA LYS A 75 16.81 3.28 11.79
C LYS A 75 16.52 4.27 12.91
N PRO A 76 15.44 4.08 13.68
CA PRO A 76 15.19 4.91 14.86
C PRO A 76 16.26 4.70 15.94
N VAL A 77 16.59 5.79 16.65
CA VAL A 77 17.59 5.78 17.73
C VAL A 77 17.17 4.87 18.91
N GLU A 78 15.90 4.87 19.27
CA GLU A 78 15.35 4.13 20.42
C GLU A 78 14.50 2.91 19.99
N GLY A 79 14.86 2.28 18.87
CA GLY A 79 14.19 1.07 18.35
C GLY A 79 12.83 1.32 17.68
N THR A 80 12.12 2.40 18.02
CA THR A 80 10.90 2.84 17.35
C THR A 80 10.97 4.31 16.95
N TRP A 81 10.32 4.68 15.85
CA TRP A 81 10.31 6.07 15.37
C TRP A 81 9.52 6.95 16.33
N SER A 82 10.17 7.99 16.85
CA SER A 82 9.51 8.95 17.73
C SER A 82 8.42 9.72 16.98
N SER A 83 7.38 10.17 17.70
CA SER A 83 6.33 11.00 17.10
C SER A 83 6.87 12.26 16.42
N ALA A 84 7.94 12.84 16.97
CA ALA A 84 8.62 14.00 16.37
C ALA A 84 9.29 13.65 15.04
N ALA A 85 9.97 12.50 14.95
CA ALA A 85 10.57 12.01 13.71
C ALA A 85 9.50 11.77 12.63
N VAL A 86 8.39 11.14 13.00
CA VAL A 86 7.26 10.88 12.08
C VAL A 86 6.62 12.18 11.59
N LEU A 87 6.44 13.17 12.47
CA LEU A 87 5.91 14.48 12.09
C LEU A 87 6.85 15.22 11.14
N LEU A 88 8.15 15.25 11.45
CA LEU A 88 9.16 15.85 10.58
C LEU A 88 9.15 15.18 9.20
N PHE A 89 9.16 13.85 9.14
CA PHE A 89 9.10 13.12 7.87
C PHE A 89 7.84 13.43 7.06
N LYS A 90 6.67 13.51 7.72
CA LYS A 90 5.41 13.90 7.07
C LYS A 90 5.48 15.31 6.51
N ASP A 91 6.08 16.25 7.23
CA ASP A 91 6.23 17.64 6.78
C ASP A 91 7.22 17.74 5.62
N LEU A 92 8.32 16.98 5.64
CA LEU A 92 9.26 16.87 4.51
C LEU A 92 8.58 16.33 3.25
N CYS A 93 7.64 15.39 3.38
CA CYS A 93 6.92 14.79 2.25
C CYS A 93 5.73 15.63 1.73
N ARG A 94 5.26 16.62 2.49
CA ARG A 94 3.95 17.22 2.24
C ARG A 94 3.96 18.13 1.01
N PHE A 95 3.01 17.90 0.10
CA PHE A 95 2.75 18.73 -1.10
C PHE A 95 3.98 18.90 -2.02
N LYS A 96 4.79 17.86 -2.15
CA LYS A 96 6.01 17.87 -2.98
C LYS A 96 6.08 16.66 -3.87
N GLU A 97 6.62 16.86 -5.07
CA GLU A 97 7.15 15.79 -5.89
C GLU A 97 8.57 15.51 -5.43
N LEU A 98 8.85 14.26 -5.09
CA LEU A 98 10.14 13.83 -4.54
C LEU A 98 10.77 12.79 -5.45
N VAL A 99 12.10 12.73 -5.41
CA VAL A 99 12.87 11.73 -6.14
C VAL A 99 13.23 10.60 -5.19
N GLY A 100 12.85 9.38 -5.57
CA GLY A 100 13.25 8.16 -4.88
C GLY A 100 14.36 7.44 -5.65
N ILE A 101 15.51 7.24 -5.02
CA ILE A 101 16.58 6.39 -5.54
C ILE A 101 16.42 5.02 -4.89
N VAL A 102 16.13 4.01 -5.70
CA VAL A 102 15.93 2.64 -5.22
C VAL A 102 17.26 2.02 -4.82
N ASP A 103 17.34 1.55 -3.58
CA ASP A 103 18.45 0.75 -3.07
C ASP A 103 18.17 -0.74 -3.30
N GLU A 104 17.02 -1.22 -2.81
CA GLU A 104 16.62 -2.62 -2.89
C GLU A 104 15.09 -2.80 -2.91
N TYR A 105 14.62 -3.89 -3.52
CA TYR A 105 13.23 -4.35 -3.40
C TYR A 105 13.20 -5.78 -2.87
N VAL A 106 12.86 -5.95 -1.59
CA VAL A 106 12.88 -7.25 -0.91
C VAL A 106 11.60 -7.45 -0.13
N ASN A 107 11.03 -8.66 -0.21
CA ASN A 107 9.81 -9.07 0.49
C ASN A 107 8.59 -8.13 0.28
N GLY A 108 8.51 -7.48 -0.89
CA GLY A 108 7.42 -6.57 -1.22
C GLY A 108 7.62 -5.13 -0.71
N ILE A 109 8.74 -4.83 -0.08
CA ILE A 109 9.09 -3.50 0.43
C ILE A 109 10.15 -2.86 -0.46
N LEU A 110 9.91 -1.62 -0.89
CA LEU A 110 10.86 -0.81 -1.63
C LEU A 110 11.70 0.04 -0.67
N TYR A 111 12.99 -0.29 -0.56
CA TYR A 111 13.96 0.50 0.18
C TYR A 111 14.53 1.56 -0.75
N LEU A 112 14.40 2.82 -0.35
CA LEU A 112 14.81 3.94 -1.19
C LEU A 112 15.38 5.11 -0.39
N PHE A 113 16.30 5.84 -1.01
CA PHE A 113 16.68 7.16 -0.57
C PHE A 113 15.68 8.17 -1.13
N LEU A 114 15.03 8.93 -0.25
CA LEU A 114 14.08 9.96 -0.64
C LEU A 114 14.73 11.33 -0.59
N CYS A 115 14.55 12.10 -1.67
CA CYS A 115 15.20 13.37 -1.89
C CYS A 115 14.20 14.43 -2.39
N ASP A 116 14.27 15.61 -1.80
CA ASP A 116 13.64 16.82 -2.34
C ASP A 116 14.66 17.57 -3.21
N THR A 117 14.38 17.62 -4.51
CA THR A 117 15.21 18.28 -5.54
C THR A 117 14.59 19.59 -6.01
N SER A 118 13.60 20.13 -5.28
CA SER A 118 12.92 21.39 -5.66
C SER A 118 13.72 22.64 -5.31
N THR A 119 14.74 22.49 -4.44
CA THR A 119 15.67 23.55 -4.03
C THR A 119 16.94 23.53 -4.87
N LYS A 120 17.83 24.50 -4.61
CA LYS A 120 19.14 24.56 -5.28
C LYS A 120 20.03 23.36 -4.93
N ASP A 121 19.94 22.93 -3.69
CA ASP A 121 20.68 21.79 -3.15
C ASP A 121 19.68 20.65 -2.89
N ASP A 122 20.09 19.42 -3.21
CA ASP A 122 19.28 18.22 -2.98
C ASP A 122 19.21 17.90 -1.48
N VAL A 123 17.99 17.76 -0.95
CA VAL A 123 17.77 17.48 0.48
C VAL A 123 17.37 16.02 0.66
N TYR A 124 18.31 15.23 1.19
CA TYR A 124 18.10 13.81 1.48
C TYR A 124 17.49 13.61 2.86
N PHE A 125 16.34 12.91 2.92
CA PHE A 125 15.55 12.86 4.16
C PHE A 125 16.21 12.00 5.24
N HIS A 126 16.97 10.99 4.86
CA HIS A 126 17.75 10.18 5.79
C HIS A 126 18.80 11.02 6.53
N SER A 127 19.45 11.95 5.82
CA SER A 127 20.41 12.91 6.40
C SER A 127 19.71 13.87 7.36
N VAL A 128 18.57 14.46 6.95
CA VAL A 128 17.80 15.37 7.80
C VAL A 128 17.36 14.70 9.11
N LEU A 129 16.88 13.46 9.04
CA LEU A 129 16.49 12.71 10.23
C LEU A 129 17.69 12.43 11.14
N SER A 130 18.85 12.12 10.58
CA SER A 130 20.07 11.87 11.35
C SER A 130 20.63 13.13 12.01
N ASP A 131 20.70 14.24 11.26
CA ASP A 131 21.19 15.54 11.76
C ASP A 131 20.32 16.09 12.89
N MET A 132 19.01 15.78 12.87
CA MET A 132 18.06 16.13 13.94
C MET A 132 18.11 15.16 15.14
N GLY A 133 18.97 14.14 15.10
CA GLY A 133 19.09 13.13 16.16
C GLY A 133 17.91 12.16 16.24
N TYR A 134 17.14 12.00 15.16
CA TYR A 134 16.00 11.09 15.11
C TYR A 134 16.32 9.73 14.48
N ALA A 135 17.41 9.64 13.71
CA ALA A 135 17.83 8.41 13.06
C ALA A 135 19.33 8.15 13.22
N ASP A 136 19.67 6.87 13.40
CA ASP A 136 21.03 6.39 13.16
C ASP A 136 21.15 5.93 11.71
N VAL A 137 22.24 6.31 11.05
CA VAL A 137 22.60 5.78 9.74
C VAL A 137 23.14 4.35 9.91
N CYS A 138 22.55 3.40 9.19
CA CYS A 138 22.99 2.01 9.16
C CYS A 138 23.37 1.62 7.73
N GLY A 139 24.49 0.92 7.53
CA GLY A 139 24.96 0.52 6.19
C GLY A 139 24.15 -0.61 5.54
N GLU A 140 22.95 -0.89 6.04
CA GLU A 140 22.07 -1.96 5.59
C GLU A 140 20.60 -1.59 5.83
N ASN A 141 19.70 -2.26 5.11
CA ASN A 141 18.26 -2.12 5.27
C ASN A 141 17.77 -2.99 6.43
N ILE A 142 17.07 -2.37 7.39
CA ILE A 142 16.48 -3.07 8.54
C ILE A 142 14.97 -3.13 8.35
N PRO A 143 14.37 -4.33 8.21
CA PRO A 143 12.92 -4.47 8.14
C PRO A 143 12.23 -3.96 9.41
N SER A 144 11.16 -3.20 9.22
CA SER A 144 10.30 -2.80 10.34
C SER A 144 9.35 -3.94 10.70
N GLN A 145 9.08 -4.13 12.00
CA GLN A 145 8.15 -5.17 12.46
C GLN A 145 6.72 -4.94 11.95
N GLU A 146 6.35 -3.68 11.73
CA GLU A 146 5.04 -3.29 11.20
C GLU A 146 4.78 -3.86 9.79
N PHE A 147 5.83 -4.09 8.99
CA PHE A 147 5.67 -4.76 7.70
C PHE A 147 5.39 -6.26 7.83
N GLU A 148 5.81 -6.91 8.91
CA GLU A 148 5.43 -8.29 9.19
C GLU A 148 3.92 -8.38 9.47
N GLU A 149 3.37 -7.40 10.21
CA GLU A 149 1.93 -7.31 10.48
C GLU A 149 1.13 -7.00 9.20
N LEU A 150 1.62 -6.10 8.35
CA LEU A 150 0.97 -5.76 7.08
C LEU A 150 1.07 -6.86 6.01
N ASN A 151 2.13 -7.68 6.06
CA ASN A 151 2.48 -8.73 5.09
C ASN A 151 2.19 -8.35 3.62
N PRO A 152 2.89 -7.36 3.06
CA PRO A 152 2.51 -6.81 1.77
C PRO A 152 2.57 -7.77 0.60
N LEU A 153 3.53 -8.70 0.61
CA LEU A 153 3.66 -9.70 -0.43
C LEU A 153 2.45 -10.64 -0.45
N ALA A 154 2.02 -11.14 0.71
CA ALA A 154 0.94 -12.12 0.76
C ALA A 154 -0.44 -11.49 0.50
N LEU A 155 -0.65 -10.26 0.98
CA LEU A 155 -1.97 -9.62 0.97
C LEU A 155 -2.17 -8.64 -0.18
N TYR A 156 -1.17 -7.85 -0.58
CA TYR A 156 -1.39 -6.68 -1.44
C TYR A 156 -0.69 -6.73 -2.79
N ILE A 157 0.48 -7.38 -2.85
CA ILE A 157 1.39 -7.29 -3.99
C ILE A 157 1.40 -8.58 -4.82
N GLN A 158 0.57 -9.58 -4.49
CA GLN A 158 0.59 -10.84 -5.24
C GLN A 158 0.52 -10.57 -6.75
N PRO A 159 1.56 -10.96 -7.52
CA PRO A 159 1.53 -10.79 -8.95
C PRO A 159 0.33 -11.56 -9.48
N SER A 160 -0.32 -11.03 -10.50
CA SER A 160 -1.33 -11.73 -11.30
C SER A 160 -0.64 -12.90 -12.04
N GLY A 161 -0.22 -13.92 -11.30
CA GLY A 161 0.59 -15.04 -11.76
C GLY A 161 -0.29 -16.24 -12.10
N LYS A 162 -0.54 -16.40 -13.40
CA LYS A 162 -1.24 -17.50 -14.10
C LYS A 162 -2.76 -17.43 -14.12
N GLN A 163 -3.31 -16.41 -14.79
CA GLN A 163 -4.50 -16.70 -15.61
C GLN A 163 -4.02 -17.45 -16.85
N GLY A 164 -4.18 -18.78 -16.85
CA GLY A 164 -4.18 -19.56 -18.07
C GLY A 164 -5.13 -18.91 -19.07
N LYS A 165 -4.77 -18.93 -20.36
CA LYS A 165 -5.57 -18.39 -21.48
C LYS A 165 -7.06 -18.69 -21.27
N ALA A 166 -7.81 -17.73 -20.73
CA ALA A 166 -9.25 -17.80 -20.75
C ALA A 166 -9.64 -17.44 -22.18
N GLU A 167 -10.07 -18.46 -22.93
CA GLU A 167 -10.72 -18.24 -24.22
C GLU A 167 -11.83 -17.21 -24.03
N VAL A 168 -11.84 -16.23 -24.93
CA VAL A 168 -12.89 -15.22 -24.99
C VAL A 168 -14.17 -15.95 -25.38
N VAL A 169 -15.02 -16.23 -24.40
CA VAL A 169 -16.40 -16.62 -24.66
C VAL A 169 -17.18 -15.33 -24.85
N GLU A 170 -17.54 -15.03 -26.10
CA GLU A 170 -18.47 -13.95 -26.40
C GLU A 170 -19.84 -14.23 -25.74
N PRO A 171 -20.50 -13.22 -25.15
CA PRO A 171 -21.82 -13.41 -24.60
C PRO A 171 -22.85 -13.59 -25.72
N ASP A 172 -23.58 -14.71 -25.68
CA ASP A 172 -24.67 -15.03 -26.59
C ASP A 172 -25.81 -14.01 -26.39
N LEU A 173 -26.01 -13.13 -27.38
CA LEU A 173 -26.96 -12.01 -27.36
C LEU A 173 -28.43 -12.45 -27.52
N ARG A 174 -28.78 -13.70 -27.19
CA ARG A 174 -30.11 -14.26 -27.46
C ARG A 174 -31.06 -14.29 -26.27
N PHE A 175 -31.10 -13.24 -25.46
CA PHE A 175 -32.27 -12.98 -24.60
C PHE A 175 -32.50 -11.48 -24.43
N GLN A 176 -32.77 -10.81 -25.55
CA GLN A 176 -33.56 -9.57 -25.56
C GLN A 176 -34.50 -9.60 -26.77
N GLN A 177 -35.58 -10.36 -26.64
CA GLN A 177 -36.85 -10.11 -27.32
C GLN A 177 -37.92 -11.02 -26.70
N GLU A 178 -38.60 -10.46 -25.69
CA GLU A 178 -40.06 -10.38 -25.48
C GLU A 178 -40.37 -10.06 -24.02
#